data_AF-X1J1V2-F1
#
_entry.id   AF-X1J1V2-F1
#
_cell.length_a   1.000
_cell.length_b   1.000
_cell.length_c   1.000
_cell.angle_alpha   90.00
_cell.angle_beta   90.00
_cell.angle_gamma   90.00
#
_symmetry.space_group_name_H-M   'P 1'
#
loop_
_entity.id
_entity.type
_entity.pdbx_description
1 polymer ?
#
loop_
_entity_poly.entity_id
_entity_poly.type
_entity_poly.pdbx_seq_one_letter_code
_entity_poly.pdbx_strand_id
1 'polypeptide(L)'
;MVARQRQVIGVLFLVVCGVFAGFRAPCLAGEAKSAKLPKLLKEFLAGPMAGVDEIIFACRQLNYDPHWYANFGYYAENADRKAYRAMGRLCKLNLRTAQVTVLLDDPQGTVRDPQVHYDGRKILFSYRKGGSENFHLYEINADGGGLKQLTDGPYDDIEPTYLPDGAIVFCSSRCHRWVGCWLTHVAILYRCDADGNNIRPISSNSEHENTPWPLPDGRVLYQRWEYV
;
A
#
# COMPACT_ATOMS: atom_id res chain seq x y z
N MET A 1 -37.80 9.40 2.32
CA MET A 1 -37.00 8.22 2.75
C MET A 1 -35.64 8.35 2.07
N VAL A 2 -34.66 8.90 2.77
CA VAL A 2 -33.30 9.10 2.23
C VAL A 2 -32.47 7.88 2.61
N ALA A 3 -32.02 7.11 1.62
CA ALA A 3 -31.13 5.98 1.82
C ALA A 3 -29.78 6.49 2.37
N ARG A 4 -29.40 6.04 3.56
CA ARG A 4 -28.08 6.30 4.15
C ARG A 4 -27.00 5.67 3.26
N GLN A 5 -26.23 6.50 2.56
CA GLN A 5 -24.97 6.06 1.95
C GLN A 5 -24.02 5.61 3.06
N ARG A 6 -23.56 4.36 2.99
CA ARG A 6 -22.52 3.83 3.88
C ARG A 6 -21.20 4.47 3.47
N GLN A 7 -20.67 5.37 4.30
CA GLN A 7 -19.35 5.95 4.08
C GLN A 7 -18.28 5.01 4.61
N VAL A 8 -17.43 4.51 3.71
CA VAL A 8 -16.19 3.83 4.07
C VAL A 8 -15.11 4.91 4.09
N ILE A 9 -14.92 5.57 5.24
CA ILE A 9 -13.78 6.48 5.44
C ILE A 9 -13.02 6.00 6.66
N GLY A 10 -11.84 5.43 6.43
CA GLY A 10 -10.91 5.12 7.49
C GLY A 10 -9.71 4.33 7.02
N VAL A 11 -8.67 5.04 6.58
CA VAL A 11 -7.32 4.48 6.46
C VAL A 11 -6.70 4.50 7.85
N LEU A 12 -6.52 3.31 8.45
CA LEU A 12 -5.76 3.14 9.69
C LEU A 12 -4.46 2.40 9.35
N PHE A 13 -3.32 3.10 9.45
CA PHE A 13 -2.01 2.47 9.46
C PHE A 13 -1.85 1.69 10.76
N LEU A 14 -1.95 0.37 10.70
CA LEU A 14 -1.71 -0.51 11.84
C LEU A 14 -0.51 -1.40 11.52
N VAL A 15 0.67 -1.00 12.02
CA VAL A 15 1.88 -1.83 12.01
C VAL A 15 1.76 -2.79 13.18
N VAL A 16 1.40 -4.05 12.92
CA VAL A 16 1.54 -5.12 13.93
C VAL A 16 2.99 -5.56 13.94
N CYS A 17 3.77 -5.02 14.89
CA CYS A 17 5.14 -5.44 15.13
C CYS A 17 5.13 -6.76 15.92
N GLY A 18 5.33 -7.89 15.23
CA GLY A 18 5.55 -9.19 15.86
C GLY A 18 7.02 -9.58 15.74
N VAL A 19 7.82 -9.32 16.78
CA VAL A 19 9.12 -9.98 16.93
C VAL A 19 8.84 -11.41 17.34
N PHE A 20 9.05 -12.38 16.44
CA PHE A 20 9.00 -13.80 16.79
C PHE A 20 10.32 -14.46 16.42
N ALA A 21 11.21 -14.54 17.41
CA ALA A 21 12.20 -15.60 17.46
C ALA A 21 11.47 -16.91 17.81
N GLY A 22 11.44 -17.85 16.87
CA GLY A 22 11.18 -19.26 17.13
C GLY A 22 9.81 -19.62 17.73
N PHE A 23 8.73 -19.51 16.96
CA PHE A 23 7.54 -20.34 17.16
C PHE A 23 6.87 -20.57 15.81
N ARG A 24 6.61 -21.83 15.44
CA ARG A 24 5.71 -22.17 14.32
C ARG A 24 4.36 -21.52 14.60
N ALA A 25 3.95 -20.57 13.78
CA ALA A 25 2.59 -20.04 13.83
C ALA A 25 1.63 -21.20 13.53
N PRO A 26 0.66 -21.50 14.42
CA PRO A 26 -0.45 -22.34 14.02
C PRO A 26 -1.18 -21.61 12.89
N CYS A 27 -1.46 -22.36 11.83
CA CYS A 27 -2.40 -22.01 10.77
C CYS A 27 -3.63 -21.31 11.37
N LEU A 28 -4.18 -20.34 10.63
CA LEU A 28 -5.40 -19.56 10.94
C LEU A 28 -6.66 -20.45 10.96
N ALA A 29 -6.66 -21.50 11.77
CA ALA A 29 -7.73 -22.45 12.00
C ALA A 29 -7.83 -22.68 13.52
N GLY A 30 -8.25 -21.64 14.23
CA GLY A 30 -8.63 -21.73 15.63
C GLY A 30 -9.98 -21.04 15.79
N GLU A 31 -10.98 -21.76 16.28
CA GLU A 31 -12.32 -21.23 16.55
C GLU A 31 -12.21 -19.95 17.39
N ALA A 32 -12.82 -18.87 16.88
CA ALA A 32 -12.87 -17.58 17.55
C ALA A 32 -13.74 -17.70 18.81
N LYS A 33 -13.13 -18.02 19.95
CA LYS A 33 -13.76 -17.78 21.25
C LYS A 33 -14.05 -16.29 21.34
N SER A 34 -15.29 -15.94 21.70
CA SER A 34 -15.79 -14.57 21.89
C SER A 34 -14.86 -13.76 22.80
N ALA A 35 -13.85 -13.14 22.20
CA ALA A 35 -12.93 -12.25 22.88
C ALA A 35 -13.61 -10.90 22.97
N LYS A 36 -13.79 -10.39 24.20
CA LYS A 36 -14.26 -9.02 24.41
C LYS A 36 -13.40 -8.08 23.56
N LEU A 37 -14.03 -7.26 22.72
CA LEU A 37 -13.35 -6.26 21.90
C LEU A 37 -12.36 -5.45 22.77
N PRO A 38 -11.09 -5.28 22.34
CA PRO A 38 -10.11 -4.48 23.05
C PRO A 38 -10.65 -3.07 23.34
N LYS A 39 -10.29 -2.49 24.49
CA LYS A 39 -10.77 -1.16 24.92
C LYS A 39 -10.57 -0.09 23.84
N LEU A 40 -9.40 -0.08 23.21
CA LEU A 40 -9.08 0.85 22.12
C LEU A 40 -10.07 0.71 20.95
N LEU A 41 -10.34 -0.52 20.50
CA LEU A 41 -11.27 -0.75 19.40
C LEU A 41 -12.70 -0.31 19.78
N LYS A 42 -13.13 -0.51 21.03
CA LYS A 42 -14.43 -0.01 21.50
C LYS A 42 -14.52 1.51 21.45
N GLU A 43 -13.49 2.21 21.90
CA GLU A 43 -13.43 3.68 21.89
C GLU A 43 -13.42 4.22 20.45
N PHE A 44 -12.64 3.61 19.56
CA PHE A 44 -12.62 3.96 18.14
C PHE A 44 -14.00 3.79 17.49
N LEU A 45 -14.67 2.67 17.76
CA LEU A 45 -16.00 2.37 17.21
C LEU A 45 -17.12 3.21 17.81
N ALA A 46 -16.91 3.82 18.98
CA ALA A 46 -17.83 4.79 19.58
C ALA A 46 -17.60 6.23 19.09
N GLY A 47 -16.48 6.48 18.42
CA GLY A 47 -16.03 7.80 18.00
C GLY A 47 -16.00 7.98 16.47
N PRO A 48 -14.92 8.57 15.92
CA PRO A 48 -14.81 8.91 14.49
C PRO A 48 -15.02 7.75 13.52
N MET A 49 -14.80 6.50 13.96
CA MET A 49 -14.94 5.30 13.14
C MET A 49 -16.29 4.59 13.34
N ALA A 50 -17.27 5.24 13.99
CA ALA A 50 -18.58 4.64 14.22
C ALA A 50 -19.26 4.17 12.92
N GLY A 51 -19.03 4.87 11.80
CA GLY A 51 -19.55 4.51 10.47
C GLY A 51 -18.71 3.49 9.69
N VAL A 52 -17.57 3.04 10.21
CA VAL A 52 -16.65 2.15 9.50
C VAL A 52 -16.85 0.72 9.97
N ASP A 53 -17.15 -0.17 9.03
CA ASP A 53 -17.32 -1.60 9.31
C ASP A 53 -16.08 -2.42 8.96
N GLU A 54 -15.28 -1.96 8.00
CA GLU A 54 -14.19 -2.72 7.42
C GLU A 54 -12.92 -1.86 7.27
N ILE A 55 -11.75 -2.46 7.51
CA ILE A 55 -10.45 -1.87 7.18
C ILE A 55 -9.72 -2.75 6.17
N ILE A 56 -8.94 -2.11 5.29
CA ILE A 56 -8.07 -2.78 4.33
C ILE A 56 -6.63 -2.69 4.84
N PHE A 57 -5.90 -3.80 4.75
CA PHE A 57 -4.50 -3.85 5.16
C PHE A 57 -3.72 -4.88 4.33
N ALA A 58 -2.42 -4.65 4.22
CA ALA A 58 -1.51 -5.59 3.58
C ALA A 58 -0.76 -6.41 4.63
N CYS A 59 -0.65 -7.71 4.40
CA CYS A 59 0.28 -8.58 5.12
C CYS A 59 1.44 -8.91 4.18
N ARG A 60 2.67 -8.75 4.66
CA ARG A 60 3.87 -9.12 3.91
C ARG A 60 5.00 -9.46 4.87
N GLN A 61 5.99 -10.19 4.39
CA GLN A 61 7.20 -10.40 5.17
C GLN A 61 7.94 -9.06 5.34
N LEU A 62 8.45 -8.82 6.55
CA LEU A 62 9.30 -7.66 6.83
C LEU A 62 10.60 -7.79 6.05
N ASN A 63 10.97 -6.73 5.35
CA ASN A 63 12.34 -6.57 4.89
C ASN A 63 13.09 -5.73 5.93
N TYR A 64 14.30 -6.15 6.28
CA TYR A 64 15.21 -5.35 7.08
C TYR A 64 16.27 -4.79 6.14
N ASP A 65 16.28 -3.47 5.99
CA ASP A 65 17.35 -2.72 5.36
C ASP A 65 17.82 -1.63 6.32
N PRO A 66 19.13 -1.44 6.54
CA PRO A 66 19.63 -0.38 7.41
C PRO A 66 19.37 1.02 6.84
N HIS A 67 19.03 1.14 5.56
CA HIS A 67 18.79 2.42 4.90
C HIS A 67 17.29 2.72 4.81
N TRP A 68 16.88 3.83 5.43
CA TRP A 68 15.46 4.22 5.56
C TRP A 68 14.72 4.43 4.22
N TYR A 69 15.48 4.67 3.14
CA TYR A 69 14.95 4.91 1.79
C TYR A 69 15.04 3.71 0.85
N ALA A 70 15.37 2.51 1.35
CA ALA A 70 15.30 1.28 0.57
C ALA A 70 13.84 0.79 0.43
N ASN A 71 13.01 1.57 -0.28
CA ASN A 71 11.56 1.41 -0.30
C ASN A 71 11.06 0.46 -1.41
N PHE A 72 11.75 0.35 -2.54
CA PHE A 72 11.39 -0.54 -3.64
C PHE A 72 12.61 -0.95 -4.45
N GLY A 73 12.46 -2.05 -5.19
CA GLY A 73 13.40 -2.44 -6.23
C GLY A 73 14.73 -3.05 -5.78
N TYR A 74 15.74 -2.69 -6.55
CA TYR A 74 17.03 -3.35 -6.71
C TYR A 74 18.16 -2.61 -5.98
N TYR A 75 19.13 -3.37 -5.46
CA TYR A 75 20.34 -2.84 -4.85
C TYR A 75 21.52 -2.94 -5.81
N ALA A 76 22.12 -1.82 -6.23
CA ALA A 76 23.03 -1.74 -7.38
C ALA A 76 24.21 -2.73 -7.36
N GLU A 77 24.72 -3.05 -6.18
CA GLU A 77 25.87 -3.96 -5.98
C GLU A 77 25.56 -5.44 -6.23
N ASN A 78 24.30 -5.88 -6.10
CA ASN A 78 23.97 -7.30 -6.19
C ASN A 78 22.54 -7.53 -6.65
N ALA A 79 22.40 -8.02 -7.90
CA ALA A 79 21.15 -8.42 -8.60
C ALA A 79 20.15 -9.16 -7.70
N ASP A 80 20.68 -10.00 -6.82
CA ASP A 80 19.93 -10.95 -5.99
C ASP A 80 19.50 -10.35 -4.65
N ARG A 81 20.07 -9.20 -4.26
CA ARG A 81 19.72 -8.51 -3.01
C ARG A 81 18.59 -7.51 -3.25
N LYS A 82 17.37 -8.02 -3.34
CA LYS A 82 16.16 -7.21 -3.51
C LYS A 82 15.71 -6.57 -2.18
N ALA A 83 15.14 -5.36 -2.25
CA ALA A 83 14.60 -4.63 -1.10
C ALA A 83 13.20 -5.10 -0.65
N TYR A 84 12.65 -6.14 -1.28
CA TYR A 84 11.33 -6.70 -0.97
C TYR A 84 11.43 -8.17 -0.53
N ARG A 85 10.34 -8.66 0.07
CA ARG A 85 10.18 -10.05 0.52
C ARG A 85 8.81 -10.58 0.12
N ALA A 86 8.67 -11.90 0.08
CA ALA A 86 7.48 -12.58 -0.41
C ALA A 86 6.31 -12.55 0.60
N MET A 87 5.32 -13.44 0.42
CA MET A 87 4.14 -13.60 1.29
C MET A 87 3.18 -12.39 1.28
N GLY A 88 2.98 -11.79 0.11
CA GLY A 88 2.07 -10.65 -0.07
C GLY A 88 0.60 -11.07 -0.01
N ARG A 89 -0.16 -10.46 0.90
CA ARG A 89 -1.62 -10.59 0.96
C ARG A 89 -2.28 -9.23 1.12
N LEU A 90 -3.38 -9.02 0.39
CA LEU A 90 -4.31 -7.93 0.64
C LEU A 90 -5.51 -8.48 1.40
N CYS A 91 -5.81 -7.88 2.54
CA CYS A 91 -6.82 -8.38 3.45
C CYS A 91 -7.83 -7.29 3.81
N LYS A 92 -9.03 -7.74 4.16
CA LYS A 92 -10.11 -6.94 4.71
C LYS A 92 -10.50 -7.48 6.08
N LEU A 93 -10.51 -6.64 7.10
CA LEU A 93 -10.95 -6.99 8.46
C LEU A 93 -12.27 -6.30 8.77
N ASN A 94 -13.28 -7.10 9.10
CA ASN A 94 -14.53 -6.57 9.65
C ASN A 94 -14.36 -6.26 11.15
N LEU A 95 -14.55 -5.00 11.51
CA LEU A 95 -14.32 -4.49 12.87
C LEU A 95 -15.37 -4.95 13.89
N ARG A 96 -16.53 -5.45 13.43
CA ARG A 96 -17.63 -5.90 14.31
C ARG A 96 -17.50 -7.38 14.65
N THR A 97 -17.13 -8.18 13.67
CA THR A 97 -17.07 -9.65 13.77
C THR A 97 -15.65 -10.18 13.96
N ALA A 98 -14.63 -9.33 13.78
CA ALA A 98 -13.22 -9.70 13.68
C ALA A 98 -12.92 -10.67 12.52
N GLN A 99 -13.84 -10.86 11.58
CA GLN A 99 -13.64 -11.71 10.42
C GLN A 99 -12.61 -11.08 9.48
N VAL A 100 -11.57 -11.84 9.15
CA VAL A 100 -10.61 -11.50 8.10
C VAL A 100 -11.02 -12.17 6.80
N THR A 101 -11.07 -11.41 5.72
CA THR A 101 -11.27 -11.89 4.35
C THR A 101 -10.01 -11.57 3.54
N VAL A 102 -9.48 -12.54 2.81
CA VAL A 102 -8.33 -12.33 1.92
C VAL A 102 -8.86 -11.94 0.55
N LEU A 103 -8.43 -10.78 0.04
CA LEU A 103 -8.81 -10.25 -1.27
C LEU A 103 -7.80 -10.66 -2.36
N LEU A 104 -6.52 -10.77 -1.98
CA LEU A 104 -5.44 -11.24 -2.84
C LEU A 104 -4.46 -12.04 -1.98
N ASP A 105 -4.09 -13.23 -2.44
CA ASP A 105 -3.07 -14.07 -1.82
C ASP A 105 -2.01 -14.44 -2.87
N ASP A 106 -0.79 -13.93 -2.68
CA ASP A 106 0.35 -14.27 -3.51
C ASP A 106 1.57 -14.60 -2.63
N PRO A 107 1.80 -15.89 -2.34
CA PRO A 107 2.91 -16.33 -1.52
C PRO A 107 4.30 -15.95 -2.07
N GLN A 108 4.43 -15.73 -3.38
CA GLN A 108 5.70 -15.36 -4.03
C GLN A 108 5.81 -13.85 -4.33
N GLY A 109 4.70 -13.14 -4.28
CA GLY A 109 4.60 -11.70 -4.50
C GLY A 109 4.68 -10.89 -3.21
N THR A 110 4.49 -9.58 -3.37
CA THR A 110 4.52 -8.58 -2.30
C THR A 110 3.46 -7.52 -2.56
N VAL A 111 2.60 -7.26 -1.57
CA VAL A 111 1.56 -6.22 -1.62
C VAL A 111 1.89 -5.13 -0.60
N ARG A 112 1.75 -3.85 -0.97
CA ARG A 112 1.92 -2.72 -0.05
C ARG A 112 1.06 -1.51 -0.46
N ASP A 113 1.00 -0.54 0.44
CA ASP A 113 0.37 0.79 0.24
C ASP A 113 -1.10 0.77 -0.22
N PRO A 114 -2.01 -0.01 0.40
CA PRO A 114 -3.41 -0.02 -0.02
C PRO A 114 -4.10 1.32 0.26
N GLN A 115 -4.80 1.83 -0.75
CA GLN A 115 -5.67 2.99 -0.70
C GLN A 115 -7.08 2.62 -1.15
N VAL A 116 -8.07 2.94 -0.31
CA VAL A 116 -9.48 2.76 -0.65
C VAL A 116 -9.93 3.96 -1.47
N HIS A 117 -10.58 3.72 -2.61
CA HIS A 117 -11.17 4.79 -3.42
C HIS A 117 -12.26 5.53 -2.63
N TYR A 118 -12.53 6.80 -2.96
CA TYR A 118 -13.48 7.65 -2.21
C TYR A 118 -14.90 7.08 -2.12
N ASP A 119 -15.31 6.23 -3.06
CA ASP A 119 -16.62 5.56 -3.06
C ASP A 119 -16.64 4.22 -2.29
N GLY A 120 -15.49 3.76 -1.78
CA GLY A 120 -15.33 2.51 -1.04
C GLY A 120 -15.43 1.23 -1.89
N ARG A 121 -15.52 1.33 -3.23
CA ARG A 121 -15.78 0.17 -4.10
C ARG A 121 -14.51 -0.48 -4.64
N LYS A 122 -13.41 0.26 -4.65
CA LYS A 122 -12.14 -0.18 -5.21
C LYS A 122 -10.98 0.11 -4.30
N ILE A 123 -9.92 -0.65 -4.47
CA ILE A 123 -8.68 -0.57 -3.69
C ILE A 123 -7.53 -0.47 -4.69
N LEU A 124 -6.76 0.60 -4.59
CA LEU A 124 -5.51 0.83 -5.32
C LEU A 124 -4.34 0.44 -4.43
N PHE A 125 -3.32 -0.21 -4.97
CA PHE A 125 -2.18 -0.68 -4.18
C PHE A 125 -0.98 -0.94 -5.07
N SER A 126 0.20 -0.97 -4.45
CA SER A 126 1.44 -1.40 -5.10
C SER A 126 1.58 -2.91 -4.96
N TYR A 127 1.76 -3.59 -6.07
CA TYR A 127 1.88 -5.04 -6.10
C TYR A 127 3.01 -5.47 -7.03
N ARG A 128 3.93 -6.23 -6.42
CA ARG A 128 4.91 -7.02 -7.15
C ARG A 128 4.39 -8.45 -7.19
N LYS A 129 3.95 -8.88 -8.37
CA LYS A 129 3.46 -10.25 -8.59
C LYS A 129 4.60 -11.28 -8.44
N GLY A 130 4.30 -12.46 -7.91
CA GLY A 130 5.25 -13.58 -7.88
C GLY A 130 5.84 -13.84 -9.27
N GLY A 131 7.16 -14.02 -9.33
CA GLY A 131 7.89 -14.19 -10.60
C GLY A 131 8.13 -12.91 -11.42
N SER A 132 7.69 -11.74 -10.93
CA SER A 132 8.05 -10.43 -11.51
C SER A 132 9.15 -9.74 -10.71
N GLU A 133 9.81 -8.76 -11.33
CA GLU A 133 10.91 -8.03 -10.71
C GLU A 133 10.46 -6.72 -10.03
N ASN A 134 9.44 -6.06 -10.57
CA ASN A 134 9.08 -4.70 -10.19
C ASN A 134 7.69 -4.60 -9.55
N PHE A 135 7.53 -3.60 -8.69
CA PHE A 135 6.21 -3.17 -8.24
C PHE A 135 5.50 -2.40 -9.35
N HIS A 136 4.22 -2.72 -9.55
CA HIS A 136 3.32 -1.92 -10.37
C HIS A 136 2.07 -1.56 -9.58
N LEU A 137 1.34 -0.59 -10.10
CA LEU A 137 0.06 -0.20 -9.52
C LEU A 137 -1.02 -1.15 -9.99
N TYR A 138 -1.85 -1.61 -9.06
CA TYR A 138 -3.00 -2.45 -9.32
C TYR A 138 -4.23 -1.91 -8.63
N GLU A 139 -5.38 -2.19 -9.23
CA GLU A 139 -6.70 -1.94 -8.67
C GLU A 139 -7.45 -3.26 -8.51
N ILE A 140 -8.21 -3.40 -7.43
CA ILE A 140 -9.10 -4.54 -7.18
C ILE A 140 -10.41 -4.03 -6.57
N ASN A 141 -11.52 -4.71 -6.86
CA ASN A 141 -12.79 -4.37 -6.23
C ASN A 141 -12.77 -4.74 -4.73
N ALA A 142 -13.56 -4.05 -3.92
CA ALA A 142 -13.65 -4.29 -2.48
C ALA A 142 -14.29 -5.64 -2.11
N ASP A 143 -14.84 -6.35 -3.08
CA ASP A 143 -15.32 -7.74 -2.98
C ASP A 143 -14.25 -8.79 -3.36
N GLY A 144 -13.07 -8.35 -3.83
CA GLY A 144 -11.96 -9.20 -4.27
C GLY A 144 -11.96 -9.54 -5.76
N GLY A 145 -12.98 -9.12 -6.52
CA GLY A 145 -13.03 -9.31 -7.97
C GLY A 145 -12.25 -8.26 -8.76
N GLY A 146 -12.11 -8.47 -10.06
CA GLY A 146 -11.70 -7.41 -11.00
C GLY A 146 -10.27 -6.90 -10.84
N LEU A 147 -9.33 -7.74 -10.38
CA LEU A 147 -7.91 -7.38 -10.29
C LEU A 147 -7.39 -6.88 -11.66
N LYS A 148 -6.91 -5.64 -11.70
CA LYS A 148 -6.43 -4.95 -12.89
C LYS A 148 -5.05 -4.34 -12.64
N GLN A 149 -4.10 -4.61 -13.53
CA GLN A 149 -2.81 -3.90 -13.56
C GLN A 149 -2.98 -2.55 -14.25
N LEU A 150 -2.42 -1.48 -13.67
CA LEU A 150 -2.52 -0.11 -14.20
C LEU A 150 -1.18 0.37 -14.79
N THR A 151 -0.05 -0.07 -14.26
CA THR A 151 1.27 0.33 -14.78
C THR A 151 2.13 -0.89 -15.14
N ASP A 152 3.11 -0.70 -16.03
CA ASP A 152 3.99 -1.76 -16.52
C ASP A 152 5.40 -1.25 -16.87
N GLY A 153 6.29 -2.18 -17.25
CA GLY A 153 7.64 -1.88 -17.71
C GLY A 153 8.72 -2.18 -16.66
N PRO A 154 9.99 -1.86 -16.94
CA PRO A 154 11.12 -2.24 -16.08
C PRO A 154 11.34 -1.28 -14.90
N TYR A 155 10.25 -0.74 -14.34
CA TYR A 155 10.29 0.30 -13.32
C TYR A 155 9.37 -0.07 -12.15
N ASP A 156 9.76 0.41 -10.97
CA ASP A 156 8.95 0.28 -9.77
C ASP A 156 8.04 1.51 -9.63
N ASP A 157 6.74 1.24 -9.46
CA ASP A 157 5.73 2.23 -9.13
C ASP A 157 5.09 1.84 -7.78
N ILE A 158 5.16 2.73 -6.79
CA ILE A 158 4.67 2.47 -5.44
C ILE A 158 3.99 3.69 -4.81
N GLU A 159 3.45 3.50 -3.60
CA GLU A 159 2.80 4.54 -2.80
C GLU A 159 1.76 5.36 -3.58
N PRO A 160 0.84 4.69 -4.30
CA PRO A 160 -0.16 5.38 -5.08
C PRO A 160 -1.21 6.02 -4.17
N THR A 161 -1.83 7.09 -4.66
CA THR A 161 -3.04 7.66 -4.05
C THR A 161 -3.94 8.26 -5.12
N TYR A 162 -5.25 8.15 -4.89
CA TYR A 162 -6.26 8.76 -5.75
C TYR A 162 -6.25 10.27 -5.57
N LEU A 163 -6.43 10.99 -6.66
CA LEU A 163 -6.69 12.42 -6.67
C LEU A 163 -8.20 12.69 -6.85
N PRO A 164 -8.72 13.84 -6.38
CA PRO A 164 -10.14 14.18 -6.51
C PRO A 164 -10.66 14.26 -7.95
N ASP A 165 -9.77 14.49 -8.93
CA ASP A 165 -10.08 14.48 -10.36
C ASP A 165 -10.13 13.07 -10.97
N GLY A 166 -9.97 12.03 -10.14
CA GLY A 166 -9.94 10.62 -10.55
C GLY A 166 -8.57 10.13 -11.00
N ALA A 167 -7.58 11.01 -11.14
CA ALA A 167 -6.22 10.61 -11.49
C ALA A 167 -5.50 9.95 -10.32
N ILE A 168 -4.30 9.43 -10.59
CA ILE A 168 -3.46 8.77 -9.60
C ILE A 168 -2.12 9.49 -9.55
N VAL A 169 -1.64 9.80 -8.35
CA VAL A 169 -0.25 10.22 -8.09
C VAL A 169 0.47 9.10 -7.34
N PHE A 170 1.73 8.89 -7.67
CA PHE A 170 2.53 7.78 -7.15
C PHE A 170 4.02 8.08 -7.24
N CYS A 171 4.84 7.30 -6.54
CA CYS A 171 6.29 7.36 -6.62
C CYS A 171 6.80 6.35 -7.66
N SER A 172 7.67 6.79 -8.57
CA SER A 172 8.18 5.94 -9.66
C SER A 172 9.68 6.09 -9.93
N SER A 173 10.34 4.97 -10.21
CA SER A 173 11.76 4.91 -10.60
C SER A 173 12.04 5.23 -12.07
N ARG A 174 11.01 5.60 -12.84
CA ARG A 174 11.10 6.00 -14.27
C ARG A 174 12.02 7.19 -14.54
N CYS A 175 12.48 7.90 -13.50
CA CYS A 175 13.39 9.03 -13.66
C CYS A 175 14.84 8.64 -13.97
N HIS A 176 15.20 7.35 -13.87
CA HIS A 176 16.54 6.81 -14.16
C HIS A 176 17.65 7.49 -13.35
N ARG A 177 17.36 7.74 -12.07
CA ARG A 177 18.30 8.35 -11.12
C ARG A 177 18.71 7.37 -10.04
N TRP A 178 19.87 7.63 -9.46
CA TRP A 178 20.44 6.91 -8.34
C TRP A 178 20.75 7.87 -7.22
N VAL A 179 20.59 7.40 -6.00
CA VAL A 179 20.97 8.15 -4.80
C VAL A 179 22.48 8.40 -4.81
N GLY A 180 22.91 9.62 -4.47
CA GLY A 180 24.33 9.97 -4.51
C GLY A 180 25.21 9.21 -3.50
N CYS A 181 24.68 8.89 -2.32
CA CYS A 181 25.42 8.21 -1.25
C CYS A 181 25.02 6.75 -1.02
N TRP A 182 24.16 6.17 -1.87
CA TRP A 182 23.64 4.82 -1.69
C TRP A 182 23.24 4.16 -3.01
N LEU A 183 23.05 2.85 -2.99
CA LEU A 183 22.97 2.03 -4.19
C LEU A 183 21.52 1.66 -4.52
N THR A 184 20.62 2.63 -4.47
CA THR A 184 19.21 2.46 -4.76
C THR A 184 18.73 3.43 -5.83
N HIS A 185 17.82 2.97 -6.69
CA HIS A 185 17.14 3.84 -7.65
C HIS A 185 16.31 4.88 -6.91
N VAL A 186 16.28 6.10 -7.42
CA VAL A 186 15.43 7.18 -6.93
C VAL A 186 14.03 7.03 -7.49
N ALA A 187 13.02 7.16 -6.63
CA ALA A 187 11.66 7.48 -7.07
C ALA A 187 11.33 8.93 -6.82
N ILE A 188 10.62 9.51 -7.80
CA ILE A 188 10.00 10.83 -7.70
C ILE A 188 8.52 10.72 -7.99
N LEU A 189 7.78 11.81 -7.82
CA LEU A 189 6.35 11.85 -8.09
C LEU A 189 6.03 11.83 -9.59
N TYR A 190 5.14 10.90 -9.94
CA TYR A 190 4.50 10.77 -11.24
C TYR A 190 2.98 10.85 -11.08
N ARG A 191 2.31 11.22 -12.17
CA ARG A 191 0.85 11.20 -12.29
C ARG A 191 0.46 10.39 -13.52
N CYS A 192 -0.65 9.66 -13.43
CA CYS A 192 -1.34 9.04 -14.56
C CYS A 192 -2.85 9.25 -14.45
N ASP A 193 -3.58 8.93 -15.51
CA ASP A 193 -5.03 8.89 -15.49
C ASP A 193 -5.54 7.67 -14.70
N ALA A 194 -6.84 7.65 -14.39
CA ALA A 194 -7.46 6.61 -13.56
C ALA A 194 -7.22 5.17 -14.07
N ASP A 195 -7.01 5.01 -15.38
CA ASP A 195 -6.80 3.73 -16.02
C ASP A 195 -5.33 3.32 -16.13
N GLY A 196 -4.40 4.16 -15.67
CA GLY A 196 -2.96 3.95 -15.74
C GLY A 196 -2.29 4.60 -16.95
N ASN A 197 -3.04 5.19 -17.88
CA ASN A 197 -2.49 5.83 -19.06
C ASN A 197 -1.92 7.23 -18.77
N ASN A 198 -1.21 7.79 -19.76
CA ASN A 198 -0.67 9.16 -19.71
C ASN A 198 0.25 9.41 -18.50
N ILE A 199 1.08 8.40 -18.17
CA ILE A 199 2.10 8.49 -17.13
C ILE A 199 3.08 9.61 -17.46
N ARG A 200 3.25 10.57 -16.55
CA ARG A 200 4.20 11.67 -16.68
C ARG A 200 4.78 12.09 -15.32
N PRO A 201 6.04 12.55 -15.28
CA PRO A 201 6.61 13.10 -14.05
C PRO A 201 5.89 14.41 -13.69
N ILE A 202 5.76 14.65 -12.38
CA ILE A 202 5.28 15.93 -11.83
C ILE A 202 6.30 16.57 -10.87
N SER A 203 7.43 15.90 -10.67
CA SER A 203 8.60 16.42 -9.96
C SER A 203 9.84 16.29 -10.85
N SER A 204 10.86 17.09 -10.55
CA SER A 204 12.18 17.02 -11.15
C SER A 204 13.27 16.80 -10.10
N ASN A 205 12.93 16.29 -8.91
CA ASN A 205 13.87 16.11 -7.82
C ASN A 205 14.99 15.12 -8.18
N SER A 206 16.17 15.34 -7.59
CA SER A 206 17.31 14.44 -7.75
C SER A 206 17.23 13.24 -6.82
N GLU A 207 16.58 13.42 -5.66
CA GLU A 207 16.50 12.44 -4.58
C GLU A 207 15.09 11.88 -4.37
N HIS A 208 14.97 10.91 -3.48
CA HIS A 208 13.72 10.21 -3.19
C HIS A 208 12.59 11.14 -2.73
N GLU A 209 11.42 10.91 -3.29
CA GLU A 209 10.14 11.41 -2.80
C GLU A 209 9.25 10.23 -2.42
N ASN A 210 8.43 10.40 -1.38
CA ASN A 210 7.61 9.34 -0.82
C ASN A 210 6.33 9.88 -0.17
N THR A 211 5.37 8.97 0.03
CA THR A 211 4.11 9.16 0.74
C THR A 211 3.29 10.36 0.24
N PRO A 212 2.96 10.43 -1.07
CA PRO A 212 2.08 11.47 -1.57
C PRO A 212 0.70 11.37 -0.91
N TRP A 213 0.13 12.52 -0.56
CA TRP A 213 -1.19 12.63 0.04
C TRP A 213 -1.96 13.83 -0.53
N PRO A 214 -3.15 13.63 -1.12
CA PRO A 214 -3.95 14.73 -1.63
C PRO A 214 -4.49 15.59 -0.49
N LEU A 215 -4.40 16.90 -0.66
CA LEU A 215 -5.02 17.88 0.22
C LEU A 215 -6.38 18.32 -0.35
N PRO A 216 -7.32 18.78 0.51
CA PRO A 216 -8.65 19.20 0.07
C PRO A 216 -8.67 20.36 -0.94
N ASP A 217 -7.58 21.11 -1.06
CA ASP A 217 -7.42 22.22 -2.00
C ASP A 217 -6.74 21.81 -3.33
N GLY A 218 -6.55 20.51 -3.56
CA GLY A 218 -5.96 19.98 -4.78
C GLY A 218 -4.43 19.94 -4.79
N ARG A 219 -3.75 20.41 -3.74
CA ARG A 219 -2.30 20.21 -3.58
C ARG A 219 -1.98 18.78 -3.17
N VAL A 220 -0.72 18.37 -3.37
CA VAL A 220 -0.20 17.09 -2.89
C VAL A 220 0.86 17.37 -1.83
N LEU A 221 0.65 16.86 -0.62
CA LEU A 221 1.67 16.77 0.42
C LEU A 221 2.54 15.54 0.13
N TYR A 222 3.85 15.63 0.29
CA TYR A 222 4.77 14.51 0.14
C TYR A 222 6.00 14.75 1.00
N GLN A 223 6.79 13.71 1.25
CA GLN A 223 8.10 13.88 1.88
C GLN A 223 9.18 13.71 0.81
N ARG A 224 10.32 14.34 1.09
CA ARG A 224 11.49 14.40 0.21
C ARG A 224 12.72 14.16 1.06
N TRP A 225 13.65 13.36 0.53
CA TRP A 225 15.01 13.34 1.01
C TRP A 225 15.78 14.52 0.40
N GLU A 226 16.49 15.27 1.24
CA GLU A 226 17.44 16.29 0.83
C GLU A 226 18.80 16.11 1.50
N TYR A 227 19.88 16.43 0.77
CA TYR A 227 21.19 16.70 1.37
C TYR A 227 21.22 18.14 1.83
N VAL A 228 21.44 18.36 3.13
CA VAL A 228 21.53 19.70 3.74
C VAL A 228 22.97 19.99 4.12
#